data_AF-A0A9E5BG69-F1
#
_entry.id   AF-A0A9E5BG69-F1
#
_cell.length_a   1.000
_cell.length_b   1.000
_cell.length_c   1.000
_cell.angle_alpha   90.00
_cell.angle_beta   90.00
_cell.angle_gamma   90.00
#
_symmetry.space_group_name_H-M   'P 1'
#
loop_
_entity.id
_entity.type
_entity.pdbx_description
1 polymer ?
#
loop_
_entity_poly.entity_id
_entity_poly.type
_entity_poly.pdbx_seq_one_letter_code
_entity_poly.pdbx_strand_id
1 'polypeptide(L)'
;MSNLDQQDPSIPAQDENHIIAERREKLAKLRQAGIAYPNDFVPTHLAADLHQHYDSFNKEELANKRIHVKVAGRMVLKRVMGKASFATIQDRSGQIQFYISDDLTGSDIHGAFKHWDL
;
A
#
# COMPACT_ATOMS: atom_id res chain seq x y z
N MET A 1 19.94 26.61 -35.60
CA MET A 1 19.48 26.58 -34.20
C MET A 1 18.85 25.22 -33.97
N SER A 2 19.52 24.42 -33.15
CA SER A 2 19.36 22.99 -32.92
C SER A 2 18.23 22.71 -31.94
N ASN A 3 17.23 21.93 -32.36
CA ASN A 3 16.37 21.21 -31.42
C ASN A 3 16.74 19.72 -31.53
N LEU A 4 17.44 19.23 -30.50
CA LEU A 4 17.56 17.79 -30.27
C LEU A 4 16.23 17.32 -29.68
N ASP A 5 15.52 16.47 -30.43
CA ASP A 5 14.50 15.60 -29.88
C ASP A 5 15.18 14.68 -28.85
N GLN A 6 14.94 14.95 -27.56
CA GLN A 6 15.28 14.03 -26.50
C GLN A 6 14.33 12.83 -26.60
N GLN A 7 14.87 11.67 -26.99
CA GLN A 7 14.19 10.38 -26.97
C GLN A 7 13.75 10.06 -25.54
N ASP A 8 12.44 9.88 -25.34
CA ASP A 8 11.89 9.24 -24.14
C ASP A 8 12.47 7.81 -24.00
N PRO A 9 12.92 7.38 -22.82
CA PRO A 9 13.40 6.02 -22.62
C PRO A 9 12.23 5.05 -22.74
N SER A 10 12.14 4.36 -23.88
CA SER A 10 11.27 3.21 -24.04
C SER A 10 11.70 2.11 -23.07
N ILE A 11 10.88 1.86 -22.04
CA ILE A 11 11.04 0.70 -21.17
C ILE A 11 10.87 -0.54 -22.08
N PRO A 12 11.84 -1.46 -22.16
CA PRO A 12 11.77 -2.57 -23.10
C PRO A 12 10.63 -3.52 -22.71
N ALA A 13 9.77 -3.85 -23.68
CA ALA A 13 8.58 -4.70 -23.52
C ALA A 13 8.82 -6.10 -22.89
N GLN A 14 10.09 -6.52 -22.76
CA GLN A 14 10.48 -7.78 -22.14
C GLN A 14 10.40 -7.73 -20.60
N ASP A 15 10.68 -6.59 -19.98
CA ASP A 15 10.55 -6.40 -18.52
C ASP A 15 9.08 -6.38 -18.08
N GLU A 16 8.22 -5.77 -18.90
CA GLU A 16 6.77 -5.73 -18.64
C GLU A 16 6.17 -7.14 -18.63
N ASN A 17 6.56 -7.97 -19.61
CA ASN A 17 6.12 -9.36 -19.68
C ASN A 17 6.55 -10.17 -18.45
N HIS A 18 7.76 -9.92 -17.92
CA HIS A 18 8.24 -10.58 -16.71
C HIS A 18 7.42 -10.16 -15.47
N ILE A 19 7.14 -8.86 -15.31
CA ILE A 19 6.33 -8.34 -14.20
C ILE A 19 4.89 -8.91 -14.25
N ILE A 20 4.30 -8.99 -15.44
CA ILE A 20 2.95 -9.56 -15.62
C ILE A 20 2.96 -11.05 -15.24
N ALA A 21 3.98 -11.80 -15.65
CA ALA A 21 4.11 -13.22 -15.32
C ALA A 21 4.22 -13.45 -13.80
N GLU A 22 5.06 -12.66 -13.11
CA GLU A 22 5.22 -12.74 -11.65
C GLU A 22 3.89 -12.47 -10.92
N ARG A 23 3.15 -11.42 -11.31
CA ARG A 23 1.85 -11.09 -10.72
C ARG A 23 0.82 -12.20 -10.94
N ARG A 24 0.83 -12.85 -12.11
CA ARG A 24 -0.06 -13.98 -12.40
C ARG A 24 0.27 -15.19 -11.53
N GLU A 25 1.55 -15.46 -11.29
CA GLU A 25 1.97 -16.54 -10.40
C GLU A 25 1.55 -16.27 -8.94
N LYS A 26 1.75 -15.05 -8.44
CA LYS A 26 1.27 -14.63 -7.11
C LYS A 26 -0.26 -14.79 -6.99
N LEU A 27 -1.01 -14.37 -8.00
CA LEU A 27 -2.46 -14.55 -8.03
C LEU A 27 -2.88 -16.02 -8.02
N ALA A 28 -2.15 -16.89 -8.73
CA ALA A 28 -2.42 -18.33 -8.71
C ALA A 28 -2.22 -18.92 -7.30
N LYS A 29 -1.15 -18.53 -6.59
CA LYS A 29 -0.92 -18.91 -5.19
C LYS A 29 -2.03 -18.43 -4.26
N LEU A 30 -2.50 -17.19 -4.44
CA LEU A 30 -3.63 -16.65 -3.66
C LEU A 30 -4.92 -17.45 -3.88
N ARG A 31 -5.21 -17.87 -5.12
CA ARG A 31 -6.38 -18.71 -5.44
C ARG A 31 -6.30 -20.12 -4.85
N GLN A 32 -5.09 -20.67 -4.71
CA GLN A 32 -4.88 -21.96 -4.05
C GLN A 32 -5.05 -21.87 -2.53
N ALA A 33 -4.62 -20.75 -1.93
CA ALA A 33 -4.73 -20.51 -0.49
C ALA A 33 -6.17 -20.16 -0.05
N GLY A 34 -7.04 -19.72 -0.97
CA GLY A 34 -8.43 -19.41 -0.66
C GLY A 34 -9.08 -18.40 -1.62
N ILE A 35 -9.83 -17.46 -1.07
CA ILE A 35 -10.56 -16.43 -1.84
C ILE A 35 -9.57 -15.34 -2.28
N ALA A 36 -9.23 -15.32 -3.57
CA ALA A 36 -8.28 -14.34 -4.12
C ALA A 36 -8.81 -12.90 -4.22
N TYR A 37 -10.13 -12.73 -4.30
CA TYR A 37 -10.80 -11.43 -4.40
C TYR A 37 -11.90 -11.33 -3.35
N PRO A 38 -11.54 -11.11 -2.07
CA PRO A 38 -12.53 -10.94 -1.01
C PRO A 38 -13.27 -9.61 -1.16
N ASN A 39 -14.53 -9.58 -0.71
CA ASN A 39 -15.39 -8.39 -0.70
C ASN A 39 -16.08 -8.22 0.67
N ASP A 40 -15.37 -8.59 1.74
CA ASP A 40 -15.84 -8.56 3.12
C ASP A 40 -15.34 -7.33 3.89
N PHE A 41 -14.29 -6.66 3.40
CA PHE A 41 -13.75 -5.48 4.04
C PHE A 41 -14.65 -4.25 3.82
N VAL A 42 -15.16 -3.68 4.92
CA VAL A 42 -15.96 -2.46 4.92
C VAL A 42 -15.14 -1.30 5.54
N PRO A 43 -14.62 -0.36 4.73
CA PRO A 43 -13.95 0.83 5.24
C PRO A 43 -14.96 1.72 6.00
N THR A 44 -14.49 2.37 7.06
CA THR A 44 -15.32 3.26 7.90
C THR A 44 -14.87 4.72 7.83
N HIS A 45 -13.67 4.97 7.31
CA HIS A 45 -13.06 6.29 7.25
C HIS A 45 -12.42 6.53 5.88
N LEU A 46 -12.37 7.80 5.49
CA LEU A 46 -11.63 8.29 4.34
C LEU A 46 -10.36 9.02 4.79
N ALA A 47 -9.30 8.96 3.99
CA ALA A 47 -8.02 9.59 4.28
C ALA A 47 -8.15 11.10 4.52
N ALA A 48 -8.87 11.82 3.66
CA ALA A 48 -9.05 13.27 3.79
C ALA A 48 -9.78 13.64 5.09
N ASP A 49 -10.80 12.87 5.48
CA ASP A 49 -11.54 13.10 6.72
C ASP A 49 -10.62 12.91 7.93
N LEU A 50 -9.76 11.89 7.92
CA LEU A 50 -8.80 11.67 8.99
C LEU A 50 -7.81 12.83 9.10
N HIS A 51 -7.31 13.35 7.99
CA HIS A 51 -6.45 14.52 7.99
C HIS A 51 -7.16 15.75 8.56
N GLN A 52 -8.37 16.05 8.08
CA GLN A 52 -9.16 17.19 8.56
C GLN A 52 -9.41 17.14 10.07
N HIS A 53 -9.72 15.95 10.60
CA HIS A 53 -10.05 15.80 12.02
C HIS A 53 -8.82 15.68 12.92
N TYR A 54 -7.69 15.19 12.41
CA TYR A 54 -6.59 14.74 13.27
C TYR A 54 -5.23 15.40 13.02
N ASP A 55 -5.02 16.15 11.94
CA ASP A 55 -3.71 16.75 11.62
C ASP A 55 -3.25 17.79 12.66
N SER A 56 -4.18 18.43 13.37
CA SER A 56 -3.83 19.41 14.41
C SER A 56 -3.36 18.77 15.73
N PHE A 57 -3.55 17.46 15.90
CA PHE A 57 -3.20 16.78 17.15
C PHE A 57 -1.75 16.30 17.11
N ASN A 58 -1.08 16.44 18.25
CA ASN A 58 0.26 15.88 18.40
C ASN A 58 0.22 14.37 18.71
N LYS A 59 1.40 13.74 18.70
CA LYS A 59 1.56 12.30 18.92
C LYS A 59 0.95 11.82 20.26
N GLU A 60 1.12 12.58 21.34
CA GLU A 60 0.65 12.19 22.67
C GLU A 60 -0.87 12.30 22.77
N GLU A 61 -1.46 13.34 22.19
CA GLU A 61 -2.90 13.52 22.13
C GLU A 61 -3.59 12.41 21.34
N LEU A 62 -3.03 12.03 20.19
CA LEU A 62 -3.54 10.90 19.39
C LEU A 62 -3.43 9.57 20.14
N ALA A 63 -2.30 9.33 20.82
CA ALA A 63 -2.09 8.13 21.62
C ALA A 63 -3.11 8.02 22.78
N ASN A 64 -3.44 9.16 23.41
CA ASN A 64 -4.43 9.21 24.49
C ASN A 64 -5.86 8.96 23.99
N LYS A 65 -6.21 9.47 22.79
CA LYS A 65 -7.56 9.28 22.21
C LYS A 65 -7.83 7.85 21.75
N ARG A 66 -6.80 7.07 21.40
CA ARG A 66 -6.92 5.66 20.95
C ARG A 66 -7.97 5.47 19.85
N ILE A 67 -7.92 6.33 18.84
CA ILE A 67 -8.87 6.32 17.73
C ILE A 67 -8.61 5.07 16.87
N HIS A 68 -9.66 4.26 16.66
CA HIS A 68 -9.60 3.10 15.79
C HIS A 68 -10.25 3.44 14.44
N VAL A 69 -9.53 3.20 13.35
CA VAL A 69 -9.96 3.54 11.99
C VAL A 69 -9.87 2.32 11.08
N LYS A 70 -10.70 2.30 10.02
CA LYS A 70 -10.60 1.33 8.92
C LYS A 70 -10.60 2.08 7.61
N VAL A 71 -9.51 1.96 6.86
CA VAL A 71 -9.30 2.63 5.56
C VAL A 71 -8.91 1.58 4.53
N ALA A 72 -9.38 1.74 3.29
CA ALA A 72 -8.96 0.95 2.15
C ALA A 72 -8.68 1.85 0.95
N GLY A 73 -7.75 1.43 0.10
CA GLY A 73 -7.35 2.16 -1.09
C GLY A 73 -6.25 1.43 -1.85
N ARG A 74 -5.70 2.07 -2.88
CA ARG A 74 -4.58 1.57 -3.66
C ARG A 74 -3.26 1.85 -2.93
N MET A 75 -2.40 0.86 -2.77
CA MET A 75 -1.02 1.11 -2.34
C MET A 75 -0.26 1.84 -3.45
N VAL A 76 0.32 3.00 -3.16
CA VAL A 76 1.05 3.84 -4.13
C VAL A 76 2.55 3.85 -3.85
N LEU A 77 2.93 3.69 -2.59
CA LEU A 77 4.32 3.64 -2.16
C LEU A 77 4.48 2.59 -1.08
N LYS A 78 5.56 1.83 -1.15
CA LYS A 78 5.93 0.83 -0.14
C LYS A 78 7.41 0.96 0.18
N ARG A 79 7.75 1.10 1.47
CA ARG A 79 9.13 1.11 1.99
C ARG A 79 9.25 0.03 3.05
N VAL A 80 10.07 -0.97 2.80
CA VAL A 80 10.29 -2.10 3.71
C VAL A 80 11.60 -1.88 4.46
N MET A 81 11.55 -1.88 5.79
CA MET A 81 12.68 -1.62 6.70
C MET A 81 12.81 -2.76 7.70
N GLY A 82 13.17 -3.96 7.23
CA GLY A 82 13.37 -5.14 8.08
C GLY A 82 12.08 -5.59 8.79
N LYS A 83 11.95 -5.25 10.07
CA LYS A 83 10.79 -5.58 10.95
C LYS A 83 9.65 -4.56 10.91
N ALA A 84 9.86 -3.42 10.26
CA ALA A 84 8.83 -2.41 10.03
C ALA A 84 8.71 -2.09 8.55
N SER A 85 7.52 -1.68 8.13
CA SER A 85 7.24 -1.21 6.78
C SER A 85 6.31 -0.01 6.81
N PHE A 86 6.49 0.87 5.85
CA PHE A 86 5.60 2.01 5.60
C PHE A 86 4.96 1.86 4.24
N ALA A 87 3.63 2.00 4.19
CA ALA A 87 2.88 2.02 2.95
C ALA A 87 2.11 3.33 2.83
N THR A 88 2.08 3.94 1.66
CA THR A 88 1.14 5.04 1.37
C THR A 88 -0.04 4.44 0.62
N ILE A 89 -1.23 4.58 1.20
CA ILE A 89 -2.49 4.11 0.64
C ILE A 89 -3.26 5.32 0.12
N GLN A 90 -3.66 5.29 -1.14
CA GLN A 90 -4.49 6.30 -1.78
C GLN A 90 -5.92 5.78 -1.90
N ASP A 91 -6.86 6.46 -1.27
CA ASP A 91 -8.29 6.22 -1.46
C ASP A 91 -8.90 7.27 -2.41
N ARG A 92 -10.23 7.30 -2.50
CA ARG A 92 -10.95 8.27 -3.36
C ARG A 92 -10.83 9.73 -2.91
N SER A 93 -10.38 9.97 -1.69
CA SER A 93 -10.34 11.30 -1.06
C SER A 93 -8.93 11.86 -0.93
N GLY A 94 -7.92 11.00 -0.75
CA GLY A 94 -6.56 11.41 -0.48
C GLY A 94 -5.62 10.25 -0.22
N GLN A 95 -4.50 10.54 0.44
CA GLN A 95 -3.47 9.56 0.77
C GLN A 95 -3.31 9.49 2.29
N ILE A 96 -3.06 8.29 2.82
CA ILE A 96 -2.74 8.08 4.23
C ILE A 96 -1.58 7.09 4.37
N GLN A 97 -0.75 7.26 5.39
CA GLN A 97 0.37 6.37 5.66
C GLN A 97 -0.02 5.26 6.63
N PHE A 98 0.33 4.03 6.28
CA PHE A 98 0.21 2.85 7.14
C PHE A 98 1.59 2.52 7.69
N TYR A 99 1.67 2.38 9.01
CA TYR A 99 2.79 1.78 9.71
C TYR A 99 2.47 0.33 10.03
N ILE A 100 3.33 -0.58 9.58
CA ILE A 100 3.14 -2.02 9.71
C ILE A 100 4.41 -2.57 10.37
N SER A 101 4.27 -3.36 11.43
CA SER A 101 5.40 -4.00 12.11
C SER A 101 5.06 -5.41 12.56
N ASP A 102 6.09 -6.24 12.71
CA ASP A 102 5.95 -7.60 13.24
C ASP A 102 5.24 -7.61 14.60
N ASP A 103 5.52 -6.62 15.44
CA ASP A 103 4.96 -6.51 16.80
C ASP A 103 3.45 -6.19 16.78
N LEU A 104 2.96 -5.50 15.75
CA LEU A 104 1.56 -5.09 15.64
C LEU A 104 0.71 -6.08 14.84
N THR A 105 1.25 -6.65 13.76
CA THR A 105 0.48 -7.52 12.85
C THR A 105 0.89 -8.98 12.91
N GLY A 106 1.96 -9.33 13.62
CA GLY A 106 2.59 -10.64 13.57
C GLY A 106 3.53 -10.79 12.36
N SER A 107 4.51 -11.69 12.49
CA SER A 107 5.53 -11.94 11.47
C SER A 107 4.96 -12.48 10.16
N ASP A 108 3.89 -13.27 10.24
CA ASP A 108 3.33 -13.95 9.07
C ASP A 108 2.59 -12.95 8.16
N ILE A 109 1.78 -12.07 8.75
CA ILE A 109 1.07 -11.02 8.01
C ILE A 109 2.05 -10.00 7.44
N HIS A 110 3.04 -9.56 8.22
CA HIS A 110 4.05 -8.66 7.70
C HIS A 110 4.93 -9.31 6.63
N GLY A 111 5.22 -10.61 6.77
CA GLY A 111 5.88 -11.42 5.75
C GLY A 111 5.09 -11.46 4.44
N ALA A 112 3.77 -11.67 4.51
CA ALA A 112 2.89 -11.60 3.35
C ALA A 112 2.88 -10.19 2.72
N PHE A 113 2.77 -9.14 3.54
CA PHE A 113 2.78 -7.74 3.08
C PHE A 113 4.03 -7.39 2.25
N LYS A 114 5.21 -7.93 2.61
CA LYS A 114 6.45 -7.72 1.85
C LYS A 114 6.33 -8.17 0.39
N HIS A 115 5.51 -9.18 0.10
CA HIS A 115 5.33 -9.75 -1.23
C HIS A 115 4.22 -9.06 -2.05
N TRP A 116 3.44 -8.15 -1.46
CA TRP A 116 2.38 -7.41 -2.17
C TRP A 116 2.96 -6.33 -3.10
N ASP A 117 2.29 -6.10 -4.24
CA ASP A 117 2.79 -5.25 -5.32
C ASP A 117 2.07 -3.89 -5.42
N LEU A 118 2.69 -2.95 -6.15
CA LEU A 118 2.21 -1.60 -6.51
C LEU A 118 1.47 -1.58 -7.86
#